data_AF-A0A6P0RLU2-F1
#
_entry.id   AF-A0A6P0RLU2-F1
#
_cell.length_a   1.000
_cell.length_b   1.000
_cell.length_c   1.000
_cell.angle_alpha   90.00
_cell.angle_beta   90.00
_cell.angle_gamma   90.00
#
_symmetry.space_group_name_H-M   'P 1'
#
loop_
_entity.id
_entity.type
_entity.pdbx_description
1 polymer ?
#
loop_
_entity_poly.entity_id
_entity_poly.type
_entity_poly.pdbx_seq_one_letter_code
_entity_poly.pdbx_strand_id
1 'polypeptide(L)'
;MSAKNRYPKQDRYINLLTDFGFKRLFGTKPNTNKKLVSEIANFSVVEQEAYENSLKYYRDLQNVVATSREEGIEEGRQEGFEQGKQEGIEEGRQEGREQTKIEIARSCIQQGLDTETIMAITQLSREDIEALRVG
;
A
#
# COMPACT_ATOMS: atom_id res chain seq x y z
N MET A 1 -62.02 21.79 -8.38
CA MET A 1 -62.28 20.49 -7.73
C MET A 1 -61.05 19.61 -7.90
N SER A 2 -60.54 19.08 -6.79
CA SER A 2 -59.23 18.45 -6.67
C SER A 2 -59.26 16.93 -6.89
N ALA A 3 -58.12 16.47 -7.42
CA ALA A 3 -57.40 15.22 -7.12
C ALA A 3 -57.97 13.86 -7.60
N LYS A 4 -57.12 13.11 -8.30
CA LYS A 4 -56.24 12.11 -7.67
C LYS A 4 -55.29 11.51 -8.70
N ASN A 5 -54.03 11.96 -8.63
CA ASN A 5 -52.90 11.36 -9.30
C ASN A 5 -52.60 10.01 -8.60
N ARG A 6 -52.81 8.89 -9.29
CA ARG A 6 -52.52 7.54 -8.76
C ARG A 6 -51.22 7.05 -9.41
N TYR A 7 -50.11 7.24 -8.71
CA TYR A 7 -48.89 6.50 -9.03
C TYR A 7 -48.99 5.08 -8.45
N PRO A 8 -48.58 4.02 -9.20
CA PRO A 8 -48.51 2.67 -8.67
C PRO A 8 -47.44 2.58 -7.57
N LYS A 9 -47.72 1.78 -6.54
CA LYS A 9 -46.81 1.53 -5.41
C LYS A 9 -45.46 1.05 -5.96
N GLN A 10 -44.40 1.81 -5.69
CA GLN A 10 -43.03 1.42 -6.00
C GLN A 10 -42.70 0.14 -5.22
N ASP A 11 -42.35 -0.91 -5.95
CA ASP A 11 -41.65 -2.06 -5.38
C ASP A 11 -40.40 -1.51 -4.68
N ARG A 12 -40.31 -1.70 -3.36
CA ARG A 12 -39.16 -1.27 -2.55
C ARG A 12 -37.99 -2.20 -2.82
N TYR A 13 -37.37 -2.03 -3.98
CA TYR A 13 -36.11 -2.65 -4.31
C TYR A 13 -35.03 -2.03 -3.42
N ILE A 14 -34.48 -2.79 -2.47
CA ILE A 14 -33.36 -2.33 -1.66
C ILE A 14 -32.13 -2.31 -2.56
N ASN A 15 -31.69 -1.11 -2.96
CA ASN A 15 -30.52 -0.96 -3.80
C ASN A 15 -29.27 -0.79 -2.94
N LEU A 16 -28.45 -1.85 -2.88
CA LEU A 16 -27.25 -1.96 -2.05
C LEU A 16 -26.21 -0.84 -2.23
N LEU A 17 -26.19 -0.17 -3.40
CA LEU A 17 -25.26 0.93 -3.70
C LEU A 17 -25.80 2.30 -3.31
N THR A 18 -27.13 2.48 -3.24
CA THR A 18 -27.76 3.79 -3.03
C THR A 18 -28.56 3.92 -1.74
N ASP A 19 -28.99 2.80 -1.16
CA ASP A 19 -29.71 2.80 0.10
C ASP A 19 -28.74 3.01 1.26
N PHE A 20 -28.60 4.27 1.64
CA PHE A 20 -28.00 4.70 2.91
C PHE A 20 -28.54 3.94 4.13
N GLY A 21 -29.71 3.31 4.02
CA GLY A 21 -30.26 2.40 5.02
C GLY A 21 -29.38 1.19 5.32
N PHE A 22 -28.73 0.58 4.31
CA PHE A 22 -27.90 -0.61 4.49
C PHE A 22 -26.61 -0.31 5.26
N LYS A 23 -25.93 0.81 4.92
CA LYS A 23 -24.77 1.31 5.67
C LYS A 23 -25.11 1.64 7.13
N ARG A 24 -26.31 2.18 7.38
CA ARG A 24 -26.81 2.49 8.73
C ARG A 24 -27.18 1.24 9.55
N LEU A 25 -27.56 0.14 8.90
CA LEU A 25 -27.85 -1.15 9.54
C LEU A 25 -26.58 -1.90 9.94
N PHE A 26 -25.50 -1.83 9.14
CA PHE A 26 -24.33 -2.70 9.31
C PHE A 26 -23.02 -1.99 9.63
N GLY A 27 -22.98 -0.66 9.54
CA GLY A 27 -21.77 0.15 9.69
C GLY A 27 -21.89 1.23 10.75
N THR A 28 -21.99 0.83 12.02
CA THR A 28 -21.33 1.42 13.22
C THR A 28 -22.06 0.96 14.50
N LYS A 29 -21.44 0.01 15.24
CA LYS A 29 -21.91 -0.62 16.50
C LYS A 29 -23.24 -1.41 16.38
N PRO A 30 -23.38 -2.59 17.01
CA PRO A 30 -24.60 -3.38 16.90
C PRO A 30 -25.82 -2.61 17.43
N ASN A 31 -26.73 -2.29 16.51
CA ASN A 31 -28.15 -1.99 16.69
C ASN A 31 -28.59 -1.38 18.03
N THR A 32 -28.36 -0.08 18.22
CA THR A 32 -29.05 0.72 19.26
C THR A 32 -30.44 1.18 18.86
N ASN A 33 -30.86 0.99 17.60
CA ASN A 33 -32.13 1.48 17.10
C ASN A 33 -33.25 0.43 17.25
N LYS A 34 -33.91 0.43 18.42
CA LYS A 34 -35.02 -0.48 18.77
C LYS A 34 -36.16 -0.54 17.72
N LYS A 35 -36.37 0.52 16.92
CA LYS A 35 -37.39 0.57 15.85
C LYS A 35 -37.07 -0.33 14.66
N LEU A 36 -35.80 -0.47 14.30
CA LEU A 36 -35.40 -1.26 13.13
C LEU A 36 -35.48 -2.76 13.42
N VAL A 37 -35.18 -3.16 14.65
CA VAL A 37 -35.34 -4.56 15.10
C VAL A 37 -36.81 -4.98 15.06
N SER A 38 -37.75 -4.09 15.41
CA SER A 38 -39.20 -4.38 15.32
C SER A 38 -39.72 -4.44 13.88
N GLU A 39 -39.10 -3.73 12.93
CA GLU A 39 -39.49 -3.78 11.53
C GLU A 39 -39.03 -5.08 10.87
N ILE A 40 -37.80 -5.55 11.16
CA ILE A 40 -37.29 -6.85 10.70
C ILE A 40 -38.11 -8.01 11.28
N ALA A 41 -38.54 -7.91 12.54
CA ALA A 41 -39.40 -8.91 13.16
C ALA A 41 -40.79 -9.05 12.51
N ASN A 42 -41.21 -8.05 11.72
CA ASN A 42 -42.47 -8.05 10.99
C ASN A 42 -42.29 -8.39 9.50
N PHE A 43 -41.10 -8.81 9.05
CA PHE A 43 -40.89 -9.19 7.66
C PHE A 43 -41.69 -10.44 7.32
N SER A 44 -42.25 -10.45 6.11
CA SER A 44 -42.72 -11.69 5.50
C SER A 44 -41.54 -12.61 5.21
N VAL A 45 -41.80 -13.92 5.05
CA VAL A 45 -40.76 -14.92 4.74
C VAL A 45 -39.94 -14.53 3.49
N VAL A 46 -40.60 -13.94 2.48
CA VAL A 46 -39.95 -13.49 1.24
C VAL A 46 -39.04 -12.29 1.47
N GLU A 47 -39.45 -11.34 2.31
CA GLU A 47 -38.63 -10.18 2.68
C GLU A 47 -37.44 -10.59 3.55
N GLN A 48 -37.64 -11.56 4.44
CA GLN A 48 -36.56 -12.14 5.24
C GLN A 48 -35.53 -12.85 4.36
N GLU A 49 -35.97 -13.66 3.40
CA GLU A 49 -35.09 -14.35 2.46
C GLU A 49 -34.32 -13.36 1.57
N ALA A 50 -34.99 -12.33 1.05
CA ALA A 50 -34.33 -11.27 0.28
C ALA A 50 -33.29 -10.49 1.11
N TYR A 51 -33.58 -10.26 2.40
CA TYR A 51 -32.67 -9.63 3.35
C TYR A 51 -31.45 -10.53 3.64
N GLU A 52 -31.66 -11.82 3.90
CA GLU A 52 -30.58 -12.79 4.15
C GLU A 52 -29.66 -12.96 2.92
N ASN A 53 -30.25 -13.03 1.73
CA ASN A 53 -29.49 -13.09 0.47
C ASN A 53 -28.65 -11.83 0.24
N SER A 54 -29.21 -10.65 0.53
CA SER A 54 -28.48 -9.38 0.45
C SER A 54 -27.32 -9.30 1.44
N LEU A 55 -27.52 -9.83 2.66
CA LEU A 55 -26.49 -9.89 3.68
C LEU A 55 -25.35 -10.84 3.30
N LYS A 56 -25.67 -11.99 2.71
CA LYS A 56 -24.68 -12.94 2.18
C LYS A 56 -23.82 -12.28 1.09
N TYR A 57 -24.45 -11.64 0.10
CA TYR A 57 -23.74 -10.94 -0.97
C TYR A 57 -22.84 -9.81 -0.45
N TYR A 58 -23.32 -9.01 0.50
CA TYR A 58 -22.50 -7.96 1.12
C TYR A 58 -21.28 -8.53 1.85
N ARG A 59 -21.45 -9.63 2.59
CA ARG A 59 -20.33 -10.30 3.27
C ARG A 59 -19.30 -10.85 2.28
N ASP A 60 -19.77 -11.48 1.21
CA ASP A 60 -18.90 -11.99 0.14
C ASP A 60 -18.08 -10.85 -0.49
N LEU A 61 -18.70 -9.71 -0.78
CA LEU A 61 -18.01 -8.51 -1.28
C LEU A 61 -17.01 -7.92 -0.27
N GLN A 62 -17.38 -7.83 1.01
CA GLN A 62 -16.48 -7.33 2.05
C GLN A 62 -15.24 -8.22 2.20
N ASN A 63 -15.41 -9.54 2.13
CA ASN A 63 -14.31 -10.48 2.20
C ASN A 63 -13.35 -10.31 1.01
N VAL A 64 -13.88 -10.24 -0.23
CA VAL A 64 -13.04 -10.02 -1.43
C VAL A 64 -12.26 -8.71 -1.32
N VAL A 65 -12.92 -7.61 -0.94
CA VAL A 65 -12.25 -6.30 -0.82
C VAL A 65 -11.21 -6.27 0.30
N ALA A 66 -11.50 -6.93 1.43
CA ALA A 66 -10.54 -7.03 2.53
C ALA A 66 -9.29 -7.81 2.11
N THR A 67 -9.46 -8.97 1.47
CA THR A 67 -8.36 -9.81 0.99
C THR A 67 -7.50 -9.07 -0.04
N SER A 68 -8.10 -8.44 -1.07
CA SER A 68 -7.33 -7.70 -2.08
C SER A 68 -6.56 -6.51 -1.49
N ARG A 69 -7.10 -5.89 -0.43
CA ARG A 69 -6.40 -4.79 0.26
C ARG A 69 -5.23 -5.32 1.09
N GLU A 70 -5.41 -6.43 1.79
CA GLU A 70 -4.35 -7.07 2.57
C GLU A 70 -3.21 -7.54 1.68
N GLU A 71 -3.51 -8.20 0.56
CA GLU A 71 -2.53 -8.64 -0.43
C GLU A 71 -1.74 -7.45 -0.99
N GLY A 72 -2.40 -6.38 -1.43
CA GLY A 72 -1.71 -5.21 -1.97
C GLY A 72 -0.83 -4.47 -0.94
N ILE A 73 -1.21 -4.49 0.35
CA ILE A 73 -0.36 -3.93 1.42
C ILE A 73 0.86 -4.81 1.64
N GLU A 74 0.67 -6.13 1.66
CA GLU A 74 1.77 -7.08 1.90
C GLU A 74 2.77 -7.08 0.73
N GLU A 75 2.29 -7.09 -0.52
CA GLU A 75 3.12 -6.96 -1.71
C GLU A 75 3.91 -5.64 -1.69
N GLY A 76 3.24 -4.50 -1.47
CA GLY A 76 3.94 -3.21 -1.42
C GLY A 76 4.97 -3.11 -0.29
N ARG A 77 4.73 -3.78 0.84
CA ARG A 77 5.69 -3.87 1.96
C ARG A 77 6.89 -4.73 1.59
N GLN A 78 6.67 -5.87 0.92
CA GLN A 78 7.73 -6.76 0.49
C GLN A 78 8.60 -6.09 -0.59
N GLU A 79 7.99 -5.53 -1.62
CA GLU A 79 8.69 -4.83 -2.70
C GLU A 79 9.54 -3.66 -2.15
N GLY A 80 8.95 -2.82 -1.31
CA GLY A 80 9.68 -1.68 -0.72
C GLY A 80 10.86 -2.12 0.16
N PHE A 81 10.71 -3.22 0.91
CA PHE A 81 11.81 -3.77 1.70
C PHE A 81 12.92 -4.34 0.83
N GLU A 82 12.58 -5.10 -0.23
CA GLU A 82 13.55 -5.68 -1.14
C GLU A 82 14.32 -4.61 -1.92
N GLN A 83 13.62 -3.59 -2.44
CA GLN A 83 14.24 -2.46 -3.13
C GLN A 83 15.21 -1.71 -2.20
N GLY A 84 14.75 -1.29 -1.01
CA GLY A 84 15.60 -0.56 -0.07
C GLY A 84 16.82 -1.39 0.39
N LYS A 85 16.67 -2.70 0.54
CA LYS A 85 17.79 -3.60 0.85
C LYS A 85 18.79 -3.68 -0.31
N GLN A 86 18.32 -3.81 -1.54
CA GLN A 86 19.19 -3.89 -2.72
C GLN A 86 19.95 -2.58 -2.95
N GLU A 87 19.26 -1.44 -2.87
CA GLU A 87 19.86 -0.11 -2.99
C GLU A 87 20.93 0.10 -1.92
N GLY A 88 20.63 -0.18 -0.65
CA GLY A 88 21.61 -0.01 0.44
C GLY A 88 22.83 -0.93 0.33
N ILE A 89 22.66 -2.17 -0.17
CA ILE A 89 23.80 -3.06 -0.43
C ILE A 89 24.67 -2.54 -1.58
N GLU A 90 24.04 -2.06 -2.66
CA GLU A 90 24.77 -1.57 -3.83
C GLU A 90 25.51 -0.27 -3.52
N GLU A 91 24.86 0.69 -2.85
CA GLU A 91 25.48 1.93 -2.37
C GLU A 91 26.66 1.62 -1.45
N GLY A 92 26.47 0.80 -0.41
CA GLY A 92 27.55 0.43 0.52
C GLY A 92 28.71 -0.30 -0.18
N ARG A 93 28.43 -1.10 -1.21
CA ARG A 93 29.46 -1.76 -2.02
C ARG A 93 30.22 -0.77 -2.89
N GLN A 94 29.56 0.24 -3.45
CA GLN A 94 30.19 1.28 -4.24
C GLN A 94 31.06 2.18 -3.37
N GLU A 95 30.52 2.68 -2.26
CA GLU A 95 31.28 3.47 -1.27
C GLU A 95 32.50 2.72 -0.77
N GLY A 96 32.35 1.43 -0.41
CA GLY A 96 33.49 0.61 0.02
C GLY A 96 34.56 0.45 -1.07
N ARG A 97 34.19 0.36 -2.35
CA ARG A 97 35.16 0.27 -3.46
C ARG A 97 35.90 1.59 -3.65
N GLU A 98 35.20 2.73 -3.64
CA GLU A 98 35.83 4.04 -3.78
C GLU A 98 36.75 4.35 -2.60
N GLN A 99 36.29 4.04 -1.38
CA GLN A 99 37.10 4.15 -0.18
C GLN A 99 38.38 3.29 -0.26
N THR A 100 38.27 2.05 -0.74
CA THR A 100 39.43 1.17 -0.94
C THR A 100 40.41 1.76 -1.96
N LYS A 101 39.95 2.33 -3.08
CA LYS A 101 40.83 2.99 -4.06
C LYS A 101 41.62 4.14 -3.43
N ILE A 102 40.94 4.97 -2.63
CA ILE A 102 41.56 6.10 -1.91
C ILE A 102 42.60 5.59 -0.90
N GLU A 103 42.30 4.53 -0.15
CA GLU A 103 43.22 3.94 0.82
C GLU A 103 44.47 3.37 0.15
N ILE A 104 44.31 2.66 -0.98
CA ILE A 104 45.43 2.17 -1.78
C ILE A 104 46.25 3.35 -2.29
N ALA A 105 45.61 4.39 -2.84
CA ALA A 105 46.31 5.58 -3.33
C ALA A 105 47.14 6.25 -2.24
N ARG A 106 46.57 6.44 -1.04
CA ARG A 106 47.29 6.98 0.13
C ARG A 106 48.49 6.13 0.51
N SER A 107 48.32 4.80 0.55
CA SER A 107 49.42 3.88 0.84
C SER A 107 50.54 3.98 -0.22
N CYS A 108 50.18 4.11 -1.49
CA CYS A 108 51.15 4.26 -2.57
C CYS A 108 51.90 5.60 -2.51
N ILE A 109 51.20 6.70 -2.17
CA ILE A 109 51.83 8.02 -1.96
C ILE A 109 52.85 7.95 -0.82
N GLN A 110 52.52 7.30 0.29
CA GLN A 110 53.44 7.14 1.43
C GLN A 110 54.70 6.33 1.06
N GLN A 111 54.58 5.40 0.13
CA GLN A 111 55.71 4.62 -0.40
C GLN A 111 56.54 5.38 -1.45
N GLY A 112 56.14 6.60 -1.83
CA GLY A 112 56.86 7.43 -2.79
C GLY A 112 56.69 7.00 -4.25
N LEU A 113 55.62 6.28 -4.58
CA LEU A 113 55.28 5.93 -5.96
C LEU A 113 54.89 7.17 -6.77
N ASP A 114 55.24 7.18 -8.06
CA ASP A 114 54.92 8.26 -8.98
C ASP A 114 53.42 8.27 -9.34
N THR A 115 52.91 9.43 -9.75
CA THR A 115 51.48 9.63 -10.00
C THR A 115 50.95 8.71 -11.11
N GLU A 116 51.73 8.42 -12.16
CA GLU A 116 51.29 7.56 -13.27
C GLU A 116 51.10 6.11 -12.82
N THR A 117 52.02 5.59 -12.01
CA THR A 117 51.89 4.24 -11.43
C THR A 117 50.66 4.15 -10.51
N ILE A 118 50.37 5.18 -9.71
CA ILE A 118 49.21 5.21 -8.83
C ILE A 118 47.90 5.24 -9.62
N MET A 119 47.84 6.03 -10.69
CA MET A 119 46.68 6.08 -11.61
C MET A 119 46.41 4.70 -12.22
N ALA A 120 47.45 3.99 -12.66
CA ALA A 120 47.30 2.65 -13.25
C ALA A 120 46.77 1.61 -12.25
N ILE A 121 47.16 1.69 -10.97
CA ILE A 121 46.74 0.74 -9.93
C ILE A 121 45.32 1.04 -9.42
N THR A 122 45.04 2.31 -9.12
CA THR A 122 43.82 2.72 -8.41
C THR A 122 42.69 3.17 -9.32
N GLN A 123 43.00 3.42 -10.60
CA GLN A 123 42.09 3.98 -11.61
C GLN A 123 41.51 5.35 -11.22
N LEU A 124 42.17 6.06 -10.29
CA LEU A 124 41.83 7.44 -9.94
C LEU A 124 42.42 8.41 -10.95
N SER A 125 41.79 9.59 -11.05
CA SER A 125 42.31 10.67 -11.90
C SER A 125 43.58 11.28 -11.30
N ARG A 126 44.36 11.97 -12.13
CA ARG A 126 45.52 12.72 -11.65
C ARG A 126 45.09 13.74 -10.60
N GLU A 127 43.98 14.42 -10.86
CA GLU A 127 43.39 15.43 -9.99
C GLU A 127 43.07 14.85 -8.60
N ASP A 128 42.44 13.68 -8.53
CA ASP A 128 42.11 13.00 -7.26
C ASP A 128 43.38 12.63 -6.47
N ILE A 129 44.41 12.13 -7.16
CA ILE A 129 45.67 11.74 -6.52
C ILE A 129 46.44 12.95 -5.99
N GLU A 130 46.49 14.04 -6.75
CA GLU A 130 47.13 15.28 -6.28
C GLU A 130 46.33 15.90 -5.12
N ALA A 131 44.99 15.84 -5.15
CA ALA A 131 44.16 16.27 -4.02
C ALA A 131 44.48 15.49 -2.73
N LEU A 132 44.77 14.19 -2.84
CA LEU A 132 45.19 13.35 -1.72
C LEU A 132 46.59 13.65 -1.17
N ARG A 133 47.42 14.41 -1.89
CA ARG A 133 48.77 14.84 -1.44
C ARG A 133 48.77 16.17 -0.69
N VAL A 134 47.75 16.99 -0.92
CA VAL A 134 47.66 18.37 -0.38
C VAL A 134 46.93 18.39 0.98
N GLY A 135 46.25 17.31 1.35
CA GLY A 135 45.63 17.12 2.68
C GLY A 135 46.49 16.30 3.63
#